data_AF-A0A8T4ZLJ6-F1
#
_entry.id   AF-A0A8T4ZLJ6-F1
#
_cell.length_a   1.000
_cell.length_b   1.000
_cell.length_c   1.000
_cell.angle_alpha   90.00
_cell.angle_beta   90.00
_cell.angle_gamma   90.00
#
_symmetry.space_group_name_H-M   'P 1'
#
loop_
_entity.id
_entity.type
_entity.pdbx_description
1 polymer ?
#
loop_
_entity_poly.entity_id
_entity_poly.type
_entity_poly.pdbx_seq_one_letter_code
_entity_poly.pdbx_strand_id
1 'polypeptide(L)'
;MTGEIFSDDSTTLQDVLSNKFLMVHELAEISELKKIGMIINKQVILNSPKIIIYKAHFTAMELELKYAMLRRNYEWAKLRLRQHKESVLDNDPNLPEALRPCGEELYSKFKSLLK
;
A
#
# COMPACT_ATOMS: atom_id res chain seq x y z
N MET A 1 -8.83 5.07 -9.93
CA MET A 1 -7.58 5.84 -10.07
C MET A 1 -7.19 5.83 -11.54
N THR A 2 -6.69 6.91 -12.14
CA THR A 2 -6.45 7.01 -13.61
C THR A 2 -4.96 7.19 -13.98
N GLY A 3 -4.05 6.82 -13.07
CA GLY A 3 -2.60 6.84 -13.32
C GLY A 3 -2.14 5.56 -14.02
N GLU A 4 -1.08 5.68 -14.81
CA GLU A 4 -0.40 4.55 -15.43
C GLU A 4 0.47 3.85 -14.36
N ILE A 5 0.33 2.54 -14.24
CA ILE A 5 0.97 1.69 -13.22
C ILE A 5 1.60 0.46 -13.87
N PHE A 6 2.50 -0.19 -13.15
CA PHE A 6 3.18 -1.43 -13.59
C PHE A 6 2.57 -2.70 -12.98
N SER A 7 1.48 -2.58 -12.23
CA SER A 7 0.73 -3.67 -11.63
C SER A 7 -0.66 -3.78 -12.26
N ASP A 8 -1.29 -4.95 -12.12
CA ASP A 8 -2.67 -5.20 -12.56
C ASP A 8 -3.71 -4.69 -11.55
N ASP A 9 -3.40 -3.64 -10.79
CA ASP A 9 -4.34 -3.08 -9.82
C ASP A 9 -5.57 -2.48 -10.53
N SER A 10 -6.75 -2.85 -10.04
CA SER A 10 -8.05 -2.48 -10.61
C SER A 10 -8.82 -1.50 -9.71
N THR A 11 -8.21 -0.99 -8.64
CA THR A 11 -8.84 -0.10 -7.67
C THR A 11 -9.37 1.20 -8.34
N THR A 12 -10.69 1.36 -8.33
CA THR A 12 -11.35 2.52 -8.94
C THR A 12 -11.38 3.72 -7.99
N LEU A 13 -11.66 4.91 -8.52
CA LEU A 13 -11.85 6.09 -7.67
C LEU A 13 -13.07 5.90 -6.74
N GLN A 14 -14.11 5.22 -7.22
CA GLN A 14 -15.30 4.95 -6.44
C GLN A 14 -14.99 4.02 -5.26
N ASP A 15 -14.14 3.00 -5.45
CA ASP A 15 -13.69 2.11 -4.38
C ASP A 15 -12.97 2.89 -3.28
N VAL A 16 -12.05 3.78 -3.68
CA VAL A 16 -11.31 4.65 -2.76
C VAL A 16 -12.27 5.54 -1.98
N LEU A 17 -13.16 6.28 -2.64
CA LEU A 17 -14.08 7.21 -1.97
C LEU A 17 -15.10 6.50 -1.07
N SER A 18 -15.48 5.27 -1.41
CA SER A 18 -16.44 4.47 -0.62
C SER A 18 -15.80 3.81 0.59
N ASN A 19 -14.46 3.80 0.68
CA ASN A 19 -13.73 3.14 1.74
C ASN A 19 -12.68 4.06 2.38
N LYS A 20 -12.99 4.55 3.58
CA LYS A 20 -12.10 5.43 4.34
C LYS A 20 -10.69 4.88 4.59
N PHE A 21 -10.51 3.57 4.61
CA PHE A 21 -9.18 2.97 4.80
C PHE A 21 -8.37 3.07 3.52
N LEU A 22 -8.99 2.80 2.36
CA LEU A 22 -8.39 3.05 1.05
C LEU A 22 -8.10 4.54 0.85
N MET A 23 -9.00 5.46 1.26
CA MET A 23 -8.69 6.89 1.22
C MET A 23 -7.43 7.25 2.02
N VAL A 24 -7.26 6.67 3.22
CA VAL A 24 -6.06 6.87 4.03
C VAL A 24 -4.82 6.31 3.33
N HIS A 25 -4.94 5.13 2.72
CA HIS A 25 -3.86 4.50 1.96
C HIS A 25 -3.37 5.41 0.83
N GLU A 26 -4.26 5.74 -0.11
CA GLU A 26 -3.93 6.54 -1.30
C GLU A 26 -3.37 7.92 -0.93
N LEU A 27 -3.96 8.57 0.08
CA LEU A 27 -3.49 9.89 0.54
C LEU A 27 -2.10 9.80 1.16
N ALA A 28 -1.82 8.72 1.90
CA ALA A 28 -0.52 8.50 2.50
C ALA A 28 0.56 8.21 1.45
N GLU A 29 0.26 7.39 0.44
CA GLU A 29 1.20 7.14 -0.67
C GLU A 29 1.55 8.44 -1.40
N ILE A 30 0.54 9.22 -1.79
CA ILE A 30 0.73 10.54 -2.43
C ILE A 30 1.55 11.47 -1.54
N SER A 31 1.30 11.47 -0.23
CA SER A 31 2.06 12.26 0.74
C SER A 31 3.53 11.84 0.77
N GLU A 32 3.83 10.54 0.83
CA GLU A 32 5.22 10.05 0.84
C GLU A 32 5.97 10.42 -0.45
N LEU A 33 5.34 10.27 -1.61
CA LEU A 33 5.94 10.68 -2.88
C LEU A 33 6.21 12.19 -2.92
N LYS A 34 5.29 13.02 -2.42
CA LYS A 34 5.50 14.47 -2.35
C LYS A 34 6.63 14.86 -1.39
N LYS A 35 6.78 14.16 -0.25
CA LYS A 35 7.82 14.45 0.75
C LYS A 35 9.23 14.34 0.19
N ILE A 36 9.44 13.44 -0.78
CA ILE A 36 10.73 13.26 -1.45
C ILE A 36 10.86 14.07 -2.75
N GLY A 37 9.95 15.04 -2.97
CA GLY A 37 10.04 16.00 -4.06
C GLY A 37 9.46 15.53 -5.39
N MET A 38 8.68 14.45 -5.41
CA MET A 38 8.12 13.94 -6.66
C MET A 38 6.89 14.73 -7.09
N ILE A 39 6.80 14.98 -8.41
CA ILE A 39 5.64 15.60 -9.03
C ILE A 39 4.60 14.52 -9.30
N ILE A 40 3.42 14.67 -8.69
CA ILE A 40 2.30 13.75 -8.90
C ILE A 40 1.67 14.04 -10.25
N ASN A 41 1.80 13.09 -11.16
CA ASN A 41 1.19 13.10 -12.49
C ASN A 41 0.83 11.67 -12.89
N LYS A 42 0.21 11.50 -14.07
CA LYS A 42 -0.26 10.19 -14.53
C LYS A 42 0.83 9.13 -14.73
N GLN A 43 2.10 9.51 -14.86
CA GLN A 43 3.24 8.61 -15.08
C GLN A 43 4.14 8.48 -13.84
N VAL A 44 3.78 9.10 -12.72
CA VAL A 44 4.64 9.17 -11.54
C VAL A 44 5.03 7.77 -11.04
N ILE A 45 4.15 6.78 -11.16
CA ILE A 45 4.43 5.40 -10.72
C ILE A 45 5.39 4.70 -11.70
N LEU A 46 5.16 4.82 -13.02
CA LEU A 46 6.01 4.21 -14.04
C LEU A 46 7.42 4.80 -14.11
N ASN A 47 7.55 6.11 -14.01
CA ASN A 47 8.82 6.81 -14.20
C ASN A 47 9.70 6.81 -12.95
N SER A 48 9.24 6.19 -11.87
CA SER A 48 9.93 6.19 -10.59
C SER A 48 10.65 4.88 -10.31
N PRO A 49 11.79 4.92 -9.62
CA PRO A 49 12.42 3.71 -9.11
C PRO A 49 11.40 2.90 -8.29
N LYS A 50 11.23 1.61 -8.61
CA LYS A 50 10.30 0.73 -7.88
C LYS A 50 10.53 0.77 -6.38
N ILE A 51 11.78 0.84 -5.93
CA ILE A 51 12.13 0.98 -4.51
C ILE A 51 11.40 2.14 -3.84
N ILE A 52 11.28 3.28 -4.52
CA ILE A 52 10.58 4.45 -3.99
C ILE A 52 9.07 4.19 -3.89
N ILE A 53 8.47 3.64 -4.95
CA ILE A 53 7.04 3.32 -4.98
C ILE A 53 6.67 2.32 -3.89
N TYR A 54 7.41 1.21 -3.76
CA TYR A 54 7.13 0.21 -2.72
C TYR A 54 7.38 0.74 -1.30
N LYS A 55 8.37 1.63 -1.09
CA LYS A 55 8.54 2.27 0.22
C LYS A 55 7.36 3.16 0.59
N ALA A 56 6.86 3.95 -0.36
CA ALA A 56 5.65 4.75 -0.17
C ALA A 56 4.44 3.85 0.12
N HIS A 57 4.29 2.77 -0.65
CA HIS A 57 3.22 1.78 -0.47
C HIS A 57 3.25 1.13 0.91
N PHE A 58 4.40 0.63 1.37
CA PHE A 58 4.51 0.01 2.69
C PHE A 58 4.24 1.00 3.82
N THR A 59 4.66 2.25 3.67
CA THR A 59 4.35 3.31 4.64
C THR A 59 2.85 3.59 4.70
N ALA A 60 2.20 3.69 3.54
CA ALA A 60 0.76 3.90 3.44
C ALA A 60 -0.04 2.72 3.99
N MET A 61 0.36 1.49 3.67
CA MET A 61 -0.27 0.28 4.19
C MET A 61 -0.14 0.20 5.71
N GLU A 62 1.02 0.55 6.27
CA GLU A 62 1.20 0.56 7.72
C GLU A 62 0.24 1.56 8.39
N LEU A 63 0.06 2.75 7.79
CA LEU A 63 -0.87 3.76 8.29
C LEU A 63 -2.33 3.30 8.14
N GLU A 64 -2.70 2.71 7.01
CA GLU A 64 -4.01 2.14 6.74
C GLU A 64 -4.37 1.10 7.82
N LEU A 65 -3.47 0.14 8.07
CA LEU A 65 -3.68 -0.92 9.06
C LEU A 65 -3.74 -0.35 10.48
N LYS A 66 -2.85 0.59 10.86
CA LYS A 66 -2.94 1.31 12.15
C LYS A 66 -4.29 1.99 12.31
N TYR A 67 -4.77 2.66 11.27
CA TYR A 67 -6.06 3.34 11.29
C TYR A 67 -7.23 2.36 11.39
N ALA A 68 -7.18 1.23 10.68
CA ALA A 68 -8.17 0.15 10.80
C ALA A 68 -8.24 -0.40 12.23
N MET A 69 -7.09 -0.67 12.85
CA MET A 69 -6.99 -1.10 14.25
C MET A 69 -7.58 -0.07 15.22
N LEU A 70 -7.24 1.22 15.04
CA LEU A 70 -7.78 2.31 15.85
C LEU A 70 -9.31 2.41 15.76
N ARG A 71 -9.87 2.19 14.56
CA ARG A 71 -11.31 2.16 14.32
C ARG A 71 -11.96 0.82 14.68
N ARG A 72 -11.21 -0.11 15.27
CA ARG A 72 -11.62 -1.48 15.64
C ARG A 72 -12.21 -2.27 14.47
N ASN A 73 -11.82 -1.96 13.24
CA ASN A 73 -12.21 -2.70 12.06
C ASN A 73 -11.16 -3.77 11.75
N TYR A 74 -11.17 -4.82 12.56
CA TYR A 74 -10.22 -5.94 12.45
C TYR A 74 -10.46 -6.77 11.18
N GLU A 75 -11.68 -6.83 10.68
CA GLU A 75 -12.00 -7.55 9.45
C GLU A 75 -11.34 -6.91 8.23
N TRP A 76 -11.37 -5.57 8.14
CA TRP A 76 -10.60 -4.85 7.12
C TRP A 76 -9.10 -5.11 7.24
N ALA A 77 -8.56 -5.04 8.46
CA ALA A 77 -7.14 -5.26 8.70
C ALA A 77 -6.71 -6.69 8.29
N LYS A 78 -7.51 -7.72 8.65
CA LYS A 78 -7.27 -9.11 8.22
C LYS A 78 -7.34 -9.27 6.70
N LEU A 79 -8.35 -8.68 6.06
CA LEU A 79 -8.52 -8.71 4.61
C LEU A 79 -7.29 -8.12 3.90
N ARG A 80 -6.87 -6.91 4.29
CA ARG A 80 -5.72 -6.23 3.70
C ARG A 80 -4.41 -6.96 3.96
N LEU A 81 -4.24 -7.52 5.15
CA LEU A 81 -3.05 -8.30 5.49
C LEU A 81 -2.95 -9.58 4.65
N ARG A 82 -4.08 -10.25 4.40
CA ARG A 82 -4.15 -11.40 3.48
C ARG A 82 -3.79 -10.98 2.06
N GLN A 83 -4.40 -9.92 1.55
CA GLN A 83 -4.11 -9.39 0.21
C GLN A 83 -2.65 -9.00 0.04
N HIS A 84 -2.02 -8.39 1.05
CA HIS A 84 -0.58 -8.09 1.01
C HIS A 84 0.28 -9.35 0.93
N LYS A 85 -0.08 -10.39 1.70
CA LYS A 85 0.64 -11.67 1.60
C LYS A 85 0.53 -12.29 0.22
N GLU A 86 -0.70 -12.42 -0.27
CA GLU A 86 -0.99 -13.08 -1.55
C GLU A 86 -0.50 -12.25 -2.74
N SER A 87 -0.86 -10.97 -2.82
CA SER A 87 -0.62 -10.15 -4.00
C SER A 87 0.76 -9.49 -4.04
N VAL A 88 1.37 -9.19 -2.89
CA VAL A 88 2.65 -8.45 -2.83
C VAL A 88 3.81 -9.36 -2.48
N LEU A 89 3.72 -10.12 -1.38
CA LEU A 89 4.84 -10.93 -0.93
C LEU A 89 5.03 -12.18 -1.78
N ASP A 90 3.94 -12.88 -2.11
CA ASP A 90 4.04 -14.19 -2.74
C ASP A 90 4.06 -14.10 -4.28
N ASN A 91 3.28 -13.18 -4.88
CA ASN A 91 3.03 -13.19 -6.31
C ASN A 91 3.51 -11.95 -7.09
N ASP A 92 4.11 -10.93 -6.45
CA ASP A 92 4.50 -9.71 -7.16
C ASP A 92 5.92 -9.81 -7.77
N PRO A 93 6.05 -9.87 -9.11
CA PRO A 93 7.34 -9.91 -9.78
C PRO A 93 8.05 -8.54 -9.77
N ASN A 94 7.33 -7.46 -9.44
CA ASN A 94 7.86 -6.10 -9.44
C ASN A 94 8.46 -5.70 -8.09
N LEU A 95 8.18 -6.45 -7.01
CA LEU A 95 8.70 -6.19 -5.67
C LEU A 95 10.23 -6.29 -5.67
N PRO A 96 10.96 -5.19 -5.37
CA PRO A 96 12.40 -5.25 -5.24
C PRO A 96 12.82 -6.19 -4.10
N GLU A 97 13.76 -7.09 -4.37
CA GLU A 97 14.22 -8.09 -3.40
C GLU A 97 14.71 -7.45 -2.09
N ALA A 98 15.40 -6.31 -2.18
CA ALA A 98 15.87 -5.53 -1.04
C ALA A 98 14.74 -5.02 -0.12
N LEU A 99 13.50 -4.95 -0.60
CA LEU A 99 12.33 -4.49 0.18
C LEU A 99 11.43 -5.62 0.65
N ARG A 100 11.66 -6.86 0.21
CA ARG A 100 10.93 -8.04 0.69
C ARG A 100 10.97 -8.19 2.22
N PRO A 101 12.13 -7.98 2.90
CA PRO A 101 12.16 -8.01 4.38
C PRO A 101 11.24 -6.97 5.02
N CYS A 102 11.15 -5.76 4.47
CA CYS A 102 10.26 -4.71 4.99
C CYS A 102 8.77 -5.11 4.88
N GLY A 103 8.39 -5.72 3.76
CA GLY A 103 7.04 -6.22 3.56
C GLY A 103 6.68 -7.38 4.50
N GLU A 104 7.61 -8.31 4.74
CA GLU A 104 7.45 -9.42 5.70
C GLU A 104 7.40 -8.93 7.16
N GLU A 105 8.18 -7.91 7.51
CA GLU A 105 8.15 -7.27 8.83
C GLU A 105 6.79 -6.63 9.10
N LEU A 106 6.26 -5.87 8.13
CA LEU A 106 4.91 -5.29 8.20
C LEU A 106 3.86 -6.39 8.38
N TYR A 107 3.93 -7.45 7.57
CA TYR A 107 2.99 -8.57 7.67
C TYR A 107 3.02 -9.22 9.06
N SER A 108 4.21 -9.56 9.53
CA SER A 108 4.43 -10.22 10.83
C SER A 108 3.96 -9.36 12.00
N LYS A 109 4.23 -8.05 11.96
CA LYS A 109 3.79 -7.09 12.97
C LYS A 109 2.28 -7.11 13.13
N PHE A 110 1.51 -6.89 12.07
CA PHE A 110 0.05 -6.83 12.19
C PHE A 110 -0.59 -8.19 12.39
N LYS A 111 0.00 -9.28 11.87
CA LYS A 111 -0.45 -10.64 12.16
C LYS A 111 -0.41 -10.94 13.67
N SER A 112 0.62 -10.47 14.37
CA SER A 112 0.74 -10.66 15.82
C SER A 112 -0.31 -9.89 16.62
N LEU A 113 -0.74 -8.73 16.10
CA LEU A 113 -1.71 -7.84 16.74
C LEU A 113 -3.18 -8.24 16.50
N LEU A 114 -3.43 -9.07 15.48
CA LEU A 114 -4.77 -9.52 15.07
C LEU A 114 -5.14 -10.92 15.61
N LYS A 115 -4.37 -11.43 16.59
CA LYS A 115 -4.64 -12.70 17.27
C LYS A 115 -5.95 -12.69 18.04
#